data_AF-A0AAN8SYP9-F1
#
_entry.id   AF-A0AAN8SYP9-F1
#
_cell.length_a   1.000
_cell.length_b   1.000
_cell.length_c   1.000
_cell.angle_alpha   90.00
_cell.angle_beta   90.00
_cell.angle_gamma   90.00
#
_symmetry.space_group_name_H-M   'P 1'
#
loop_
_entity.id
_entity.type
_entity.pdbx_description
1 polymer ?
#
loop_
_entity_poly.entity_id
_entity_poly.type
_entity_poly.pdbx_seq_one_letter_code
_entity_poly.pdbx_strand_id
1 'polypeptide(L)'
;MGINPLKPYLELGIISADGKQMVRKVDVKLNRCIICHEIGVTKRYNVILDFPLTIDLNRLIIGEQLIKYDKDGYARIGIMPHYGDANSIKWFEIEPCCVFHIINCFEDNDEVVVRACGARKSIIPRPDIIIDELGLSLDALNETSFNKDNIESSKNLFSFFKICEWRLNMRTNEVKMKNLTTNDHRFIMEFPMINEHFIGLKNKFGYLQLIDSEASSKYFAKNLSGGFAKFGGLAKLHFEERQVENSKDNKEEEDLIKVEHHIFPKNTFCSGATFVPKLDGVDEDDGWIVAFTHNEKYKSITK
;
A
#
# COMPACT_ATOMS: atom_id res chain seq x y z
N MET A 1 1.01 -11.78 9.07
CA MET A 1 0.25 -10.91 9.99
C MET A 1 -0.38 -11.75 11.08
N GLY A 2 -0.17 -11.37 12.34
CA GLY A 2 -0.93 -11.92 13.47
C GLY A 2 -2.05 -10.97 13.84
N ILE A 3 -3.27 -11.26 13.41
CA ILE A 3 -4.46 -10.50 13.83
C ILE A 3 -5.13 -11.29 14.96
N ASN A 4 -5.39 -10.61 16.08
CA ASN A 4 -6.20 -11.16 17.16
C ASN A 4 -7.46 -10.31 17.34
N PRO A 5 -8.69 -10.86 17.14
CA PRO A 5 -9.93 -10.13 17.36
C PRO A 5 -10.23 -9.89 18.85
N LEU A 6 -9.36 -10.36 19.76
CA LEU A 6 -9.42 -10.13 21.20
C LEU A 6 -8.20 -9.31 21.66
N LYS A 7 -8.32 -8.61 22.79
CA LYS A 7 -7.19 -7.86 23.36
C LYS A 7 -6.06 -8.81 23.82
N PRO A 8 -4.79 -8.40 23.70
CA PRO A 8 -4.31 -7.16 23.05
C PRO A 8 -4.50 -7.21 21.53
N TYR A 9 -5.04 -6.13 20.94
CA TYR A 9 -5.39 -6.10 19.51
C TYR A 9 -4.18 -5.95 18.59
N LEU A 10 -3.09 -5.34 19.09
CA LEU A 10 -1.83 -5.21 18.37
C LEU A 10 -0.68 -5.25 19.38
N GLU A 11 0.23 -6.20 19.19
CA GLU A 11 1.46 -6.30 19.95
C GLU A 11 2.66 -6.02 19.03
N LEU A 12 3.56 -5.15 19.47
CA LEU A 12 4.83 -4.89 18.80
C LEU A 12 5.94 -5.67 19.48
N GLY A 13 6.70 -6.43 18.70
CA GLY A 13 7.85 -7.21 19.15
C GLY A 13 9.16 -6.74 18.53
N ILE A 14 10.25 -6.81 19.30
CA ILE A 14 11.62 -6.66 18.79
C ILE A 14 12.37 -7.95 19.10
N ILE A 15 12.91 -8.58 18.07
CA ILE A 15 13.69 -9.81 18.19
C ILE A 15 15.17 -9.47 18.08
N SER A 16 15.99 -10.12 18.89
CA SER A 16 17.45 -10.00 18.88
C SER A 16 18.04 -10.45 17.54
N ALA A 17 19.20 -9.91 17.19
CA ALA A 17 19.86 -10.20 15.91
C ALA A 17 20.20 -11.69 15.73
N ASP A 18 20.43 -12.43 16.82
CA ASP A 18 20.66 -13.88 16.76
C ASP A 18 19.36 -14.72 16.76
N GLY A 19 18.20 -14.06 16.80
CA GLY A 19 16.88 -14.68 16.77
C GLY A 19 16.43 -15.37 18.05
N LYS A 20 17.21 -15.32 19.15
CA LYS A 20 16.96 -16.18 20.33
C LYS A 20 16.03 -15.57 21.36
N GLN A 21 15.89 -14.24 21.38
CA GLN A 21 15.15 -13.53 22.40
C GLN A 21 14.23 -12.48 21.81
N MET A 22 13.01 -12.40 22.35
CA MET A 22 12.12 -11.26 22.22
C MET A 22 12.60 -10.17 23.18
N VAL A 23 13.41 -9.25 22.69
CA VAL A 23 14.04 -8.15 23.45
C VAL A 23 12.97 -7.20 23.99
N ARG A 24 11.89 -6.99 23.24
CA ARG A 24 10.72 -6.21 23.65
C ARG A 24 9.45 -6.85 23.16
N LYS A 25 8.40 -6.78 23.96
CA LYS A 25 7.03 -7.09 23.56
C LYS A 25 6.10 -6.08 24.24
N VAL A 26 5.35 -5.33 23.44
CA VAL A 26 4.52 -4.21 23.92
C VAL A 26 3.11 -4.33 23.35
N ASP A 27 2.11 -4.40 24.22
CA ASP A 27 0.72 -4.14 23.83
C ASP A 27 0.57 -2.64 23.50
N VAL A 28 0.20 -2.34 22.26
CA VAL A 28 0.00 -0.97 21.76
C VAL A 28 -1.24 -0.30 22.38
N LYS A 29 -2.11 -1.08 23.04
CA LYS A 29 -3.34 -0.63 23.70
C LYS A 29 -4.32 0.05 22.74
N LEU A 30 -4.46 -0.48 21.53
CA LEU A 30 -5.50 -0.04 20.61
C LEU A 30 -6.90 -0.30 21.20
N ASN A 31 -7.87 0.53 20.81
CA ASN A 31 -9.25 0.41 21.27
C ASN A 31 -10.11 -0.49 20.37
N ARG A 32 -9.62 -0.83 19.19
CA ARG A 32 -10.28 -1.66 18.18
C ARG A 32 -9.28 -2.60 17.53
N CYS A 33 -9.75 -3.75 17.04
CA CYS A 33 -8.94 -4.63 16.21
C CYS A 33 -8.89 -4.05 14.78
N ILE A 34 -7.68 -3.82 14.29
CA ILE A 34 -7.42 -3.30 12.95
C ILE A 34 -6.67 -4.32 12.11
N ILE A 35 -6.79 -4.20 10.80
CA ILE A 35 -5.87 -4.84 9.86
C ILE A 35 -4.65 -3.94 9.70
N CYS A 36 -3.69 -4.09 10.61
CA CYS A 36 -2.36 -3.50 10.48
C CYS A 36 -1.49 -4.45 9.64
N HIS A 37 -1.44 -4.20 8.33
CA HIS A 37 -0.73 -5.07 7.37
C HIS A 37 0.79 -4.91 7.44
N GLU A 38 1.24 -3.68 7.67
CA GLU A 38 2.64 -3.30 7.60
C GLU A 38 3.05 -2.49 8.82
N ILE A 39 4.35 -2.55 9.14
CA ILE A 39 4.98 -1.74 10.17
C ILE A 39 6.15 -0.98 9.58
N GLY A 40 6.24 0.32 9.87
CA GLY A 40 7.40 1.11 9.47
C GLY A 40 8.45 1.16 10.57
N VAL A 41 9.70 1.34 10.18
CA VAL A 41 10.82 1.59 11.09
C VAL A 41 11.63 2.76 10.58
N THR A 42 12.23 3.51 11.49
CA THR A 42 13.20 4.57 11.23
C THR A 42 14.46 4.27 12.03
N LYS A 43 15.41 5.22 12.11
CA LYS A 43 16.60 5.06 12.95
C LYS A 43 16.29 4.99 14.44
N ARG A 44 15.22 5.67 14.91
CA ARG A 44 14.88 5.77 16.34
C ARG A 44 13.48 5.28 16.69
N TYR A 45 12.58 5.20 15.72
CA TYR A 45 11.16 4.97 15.96
C TYR A 45 10.59 3.80 15.15
N ASN A 46 9.65 3.10 15.75
CA ASN A 46 8.65 2.29 15.07
C ASN A 46 7.48 3.19 14.62
N VAL A 47 6.92 2.90 13.46
CA VAL A 47 5.78 3.60 12.86
C VAL A 47 4.61 2.63 12.78
N ILE A 48 3.51 2.97 13.46
CA ILE A 48 2.31 2.14 13.61
C ILE A 48 1.17 2.78 12.85
N LEU A 49 0.47 2.01 12.02
CA LEU A 49 -0.65 2.47 11.22
C LEU A 49 -1.98 2.05 11.88
N ASP A 50 -2.75 3.01 12.39
CA ASP A 50 -4.09 2.77 12.97
C ASP A 50 -5.16 3.36 12.05
N PHE A 51 -5.60 2.53 11.11
CA PHE A 51 -6.54 2.89 10.05
C PHE A 51 -7.90 2.20 10.24
N PRO A 52 -8.99 2.77 9.70
CA PRO A 52 -10.34 2.31 9.99
C PRO A 52 -10.75 1.07 9.19
N LEU A 53 -9.78 0.20 8.86
CA LEU A 53 -10.03 -1.15 8.37
C LEU A 53 -10.02 -2.12 9.55
N THR A 54 -11.20 -2.48 10.03
CA THR A 54 -11.40 -3.08 11.35
C THR A 54 -11.96 -4.48 11.29
N ILE A 55 -11.62 -5.30 12.29
CA ILE A 55 -12.19 -6.62 12.52
C ILE A 55 -13.05 -6.58 13.77
N ASP A 56 -14.31 -6.99 13.65
CA ASP A 56 -15.25 -7.00 14.76
C ASP A 56 -16.15 -8.24 14.72
N LEU A 57 -16.00 -9.10 15.72
CA LEU A 57 -16.80 -10.32 15.84
C LEU A 57 -18.28 -10.03 16.08
N ASN A 58 -18.62 -8.88 16.69
CA ASN A 58 -20.02 -8.51 16.92
C ASN A 58 -20.77 -8.27 15.62
N ARG A 59 -20.06 -7.87 14.54
CA ARG A 59 -20.66 -7.73 13.20
C ARG A 59 -21.22 -9.04 12.70
N LEU A 60 -20.50 -10.15 12.91
CA LEU A 60 -21.00 -11.48 12.52
C LEU A 60 -22.29 -11.87 13.26
N ILE A 61 -22.43 -11.46 14.53
CA ILE A 61 -23.63 -11.75 15.34
C ILE A 61 -24.88 -11.07 14.75
N ILE A 62 -24.72 -9.89 14.16
CA ILE A 62 -25.82 -9.12 13.55
C ILE A 62 -25.92 -9.31 12.03
N GLY A 63 -25.18 -10.26 11.45
CA GLY A 63 -25.20 -10.54 10.01
C GLY A 63 -24.39 -9.58 9.13
N GLU A 64 -23.57 -8.72 9.73
CA GLU A 64 -22.63 -7.83 9.02
C GLU A 64 -21.28 -8.52 8.72
N GLN A 65 -20.46 -7.89 7.86
CA GLN A 65 -19.14 -8.39 7.48
C GLN A 65 -18.13 -8.29 8.64
N LEU A 66 -17.36 -9.37 8.88
CA LEU A 66 -16.33 -9.43 9.93
C LEU A 66 -15.30 -8.31 9.80
N ILE A 67 -14.83 -8.07 8.59
CA ILE A 67 -13.91 -6.98 8.25
C ILE A 67 -14.75 -5.86 7.64
N LYS A 68 -14.50 -4.60 8.00
CA LYS A 68 -15.16 -3.45 7.39
C LYS A 68 -14.23 -2.25 7.36
N TYR A 69 -14.22 -1.54 6.24
CA TYR A 69 -13.64 -0.20 6.17
C TYR A 69 -14.69 0.83 6.60
N ASP A 70 -14.37 1.60 7.62
CA ASP A 70 -15.22 2.68 8.13
C ASP A 70 -14.68 4.04 7.64
N LYS A 71 -15.26 4.55 6.54
CA LYS A 71 -14.82 5.81 5.92
C LYS A 71 -14.98 7.04 6.83
N ASP A 72 -15.89 6.96 7.80
CA ASP A 72 -16.19 8.05 8.73
C ASP A 72 -15.46 7.87 10.08
N GLY A 73 -14.72 6.75 10.23
CA GLY A 73 -13.89 6.45 11.39
C GLY A 73 -12.55 7.18 11.36
N TYR A 74 -11.88 7.27 12.51
CA TYR A 74 -10.58 7.95 12.61
C TYR A 74 -9.44 7.15 11.96
N ALA A 75 -8.41 7.86 11.52
CA ALA A 75 -7.11 7.33 11.12
C ALA A 75 -5.99 8.10 11.80
N ARG A 76 -4.91 7.40 12.19
CA ARG A 76 -3.74 8.02 12.81
C ARG A 76 -2.48 7.20 12.60
N ILE A 77 -1.34 7.88 12.61
CA ILE A 77 -0.02 7.26 12.57
C ILE A 77 0.64 7.44 13.94
N GLY A 78 1.09 6.34 14.53
CA GLY A 78 1.76 6.31 15.83
C GLY A 78 3.27 6.23 15.67
N ILE A 79 4.00 7.16 16.29
CA ILE A 79 5.46 7.17 16.33
C ILE A 79 5.92 6.76 17.73
N MET A 80 6.54 5.60 17.84
CA MET A 80 6.99 5.01 19.11
C MET A 80 8.50 4.85 19.10
N PRO A 81 9.25 5.34 20.10
CA PRO A 81 10.67 4.99 20.24
C PRO A 81 10.86 3.47 20.23
N HIS A 82 11.93 2.95 19.60
CA HIS A 82 12.09 1.50 19.44
C HIS A 82 11.89 0.71 20.73
N TYR A 83 12.47 1.18 21.82
CA TYR A 83 12.42 0.55 23.14
C TYR A 83 11.38 1.17 24.09
N GLY A 84 10.46 1.96 23.54
CA GLY A 84 9.37 2.58 24.30
C GLY A 84 8.28 1.60 24.75
N ASP A 85 7.17 2.17 25.21
CA ASP A 85 5.93 1.49 25.55
C ASP A 85 4.69 2.23 24.97
N ALA A 86 3.49 1.73 25.21
CA ALA A 86 2.25 2.34 24.73
C ALA A 86 2.06 3.81 25.13
N ASN A 87 2.59 4.25 26.28
CA ASN A 87 2.45 5.62 26.75
C ASN A 87 3.46 6.57 26.07
N SER A 88 4.53 6.01 25.49
CA SER A 88 5.53 6.76 24.73
C SER A 88 5.13 7.01 23.27
N ILE A 89 4.03 6.44 22.81
CA ILE A 89 3.56 6.61 21.43
C ILE A 89 3.02 8.03 21.24
N LYS A 90 3.59 8.74 20.27
CA LYS A 90 3.03 9.98 19.79
C LYS A 90 2.10 9.70 18.61
N TRP A 91 0.82 9.97 18.78
CA TRP A 91 -0.19 9.79 17.74
C TRP A 91 -0.41 11.06 16.94
N PHE A 92 -0.46 10.91 15.61
CA PHE A 92 -0.77 11.97 14.67
C PHE A 92 -2.05 11.60 13.91
N GLU A 93 -3.10 12.40 14.08
CA GLU A 93 -4.34 12.21 13.35
C GLU A 93 -4.17 12.59 11.87
N ILE A 94 -4.76 11.80 10.98
CA ILE A 94 -4.73 12.01 9.53
C ILE A 94 -6.11 11.78 8.93
N GLU A 95 -6.30 12.20 7.68
CA GLU A 95 -7.50 11.85 6.92
C GLU A 95 -7.63 10.32 6.77
N PRO A 96 -8.85 9.75 6.88
CA PRO A 96 -9.08 8.32 6.72
C PRO A 96 -8.60 7.76 5.38
N CYS A 97 -7.74 6.75 5.46
CA CYS A 97 -7.24 5.99 4.32
C CYS A 97 -6.90 4.55 4.71
N CYS A 98 -6.51 3.75 3.74
CA CYS A 98 -5.84 2.48 3.91
C CYS A 98 -4.41 2.56 3.36
N VAL A 99 -3.48 1.88 4.02
CA VAL A 99 -2.16 1.58 3.46
C VAL A 99 -1.96 0.09 3.69
N PHE A 100 -1.61 -0.61 2.62
CA PHE A 100 -1.14 -1.98 2.73
C PHE A 100 0.38 -1.96 2.83
N HIS A 101 1.10 -1.49 1.81
CA HIS A 101 2.55 -1.47 1.86
C HIS A 101 3.14 -0.07 2.04
N ILE A 102 4.12 0.01 2.93
CA ILE A 102 5.00 1.15 3.13
C ILE A 102 6.17 1.04 2.14
N ILE A 103 6.52 2.14 1.48
CA ILE A 103 7.73 2.23 0.66
C ILE A 103 8.95 2.35 1.57
N ASN A 104 8.93 3.35 2.46
CA ASN A 104 9.95 3.54 3.49
C ASN A 104 9.46 4.53 4.55
N CYS A 105 10.07 4.46 5.73
CA CYS A 105 9.95 5.49 6.75
C CYS A 105 11.34 6.00 7.10
N PHE A 106 11.50 7.31 7.32
CA PHE A 106 12.79 7.87 7.75
C PHE A 106 12.60 9.14 8.55
N GLU A 107 13.67 9.62 9.16
CA GLU A 107 13.68 10.88 9.90
C GLU A 107 14.32 11.98 9.05
N ASP A 108 13.71 13.16 9.07
CA ASP A 108 14.21 14.37 8.41
C ASP A 108 14.07 15.55 9.36
N ASN A 109 15.18 15.90 10.03
CA ASN A 109 15.21 16.89 11.11
C ASN A 109 14.22 16.55 12.25
N ASP A 110 13.22 17.40 12.48
CA ASP A 110 12.18 17.23 13.50
C ASP A 110 11.00 16.39 12.99
N GLU A 111 11.05 15.84 11.78
CA GLU A 111 9.94 15.12 11.15
C GLU A 111 10.22 13.63 11.04
N VAL A 112 9.18 12.82 11.23
CA VAL A 112 9.16 11.44 10.72
C VAL A 112 8.38 11.44 9.40
N VAL A 113 9.02 10.95 8.35
CA VAL A 113 8.46 10.86 7.00
C VAL A 113 8.02 9.42 6.75
N VAL A 114 6.79 9.24 6.28
CA VAL A 114 6.20 7.95 5.91
C VAL A 114 5.81 8.02 4.45
N ARG A 115 6.45 7.20 3.60
CA ARG A 115 6.08 7.05 2.18
C ARG A 115 5.39 5.72 1.99
N ALA A 116 4.21 5.70 1.37
CA ALA A 116 3.46 4.46 1.22
C ALA A 116 2.53 4.43 0.01
N CYS A 117 2.06 3.24 -0.33
CA CYS A 117 0.97 3.00 -1.26
C CYS A 117 -0.36 3.25 -0.52
N GLY A 118 -0.82 4.50 -0.52
CA GLY A 118 -2.06 4.92 0.11
C GLY A 118 -3.27 4.67 -0.77
N ALA A 119 -4.40 4.36 -0.14
CA ALA A 119 -5.67 4.08 -0.79
C ALA A 119 -6.79 4.80 -0.05
N ARG A 120 -7.63 5.59 -0.74
CA ARG A 120 -8.79 6.27 -0.09
C ARG A 120 -9.91 5.33 0.35
N LYS A 121 -9.92 4.12 -0.19
CA LYS A 121 -10.86 3.04 0.12
C LYS A 121 -10.07 1.76 0.37
N SER A 122 -10.67 0.81 1.07
CA SER A 122 -10.07 -0.52 1.22
C SER A 122 -10.47 -1.46 0.07
N ILE A 123 -9.54 -2.32 -0.37
CA ILE A 123 -9.86 -3.50 -1.18
C ILE A 123 -10.25 -4.73 -0.32
N ILE A 124 -10.19 -4.59 1.01
CA ILE A 124 -10.50 -5.64 2.01
C ILE A 124 -11.62 -5.15 2.98
N PRO A 125 -12.61 -5.99 3.33
CA PRO A 125 -12.98 -7.17 2.56
C PRO A 125 -13.28 -6.72 1.13
N ARG A 126 -13.28 -7.65 0.15
CA ARG A 126 -13.63 -7.31 -1.24
C ARG A 126 -14.86 -6.42 -1.16
N PRO A 127 -14.78 -5.16 -1.61
CA PRO A 127 -15.90 -4.30 -1.41
C PRO A 127 -17.09 -4.87 -2.17
N ASP A 128 -18.28 -4.60 -1.68
CA ASP A 128 -19.47 -4.54 -2.52
C ASP A 128 -19.35 -3.37 -3.54
N ILE A 129 -18.14 -3.10 -4.09
CA ILE A 129 -17.91 -2.23 -5.26
C ILE A 129 -18.78 -2.70 -6.44
N ILE A 130 -19.21 -3.97 -6.44
CA ILE A 130 -20.14 -4.50 -7.43
C ILE A 130 -21.58 -4.00 -7.23
N ILE A 131 -21.98 -3.59 -6.03
CA ILE A 131 -23.37 -3.23 -5.72
C ILE A 131 -23.56 -1.71 -5.74
N ASP A 132 -22.69 -0.96 -5.07
CA ASP A 132 -22.87 0.50 -4.90
C ASP A 132 -22.41 1.33 -6.11
N GLU A 133 -21.35 0.94 -6.83
CA GLU A 133 -20.83 1.70 -7.99
C GLU A 133 -21.37 1.21 -9.35
N LEU A 134 -21.89 -0.02 -9.42
CA LEU A 134 -22.48 -0.60 -10.64
C LEU A 134 -24.01 -0.72 -10.57
N GLY A 135 -24.65 -0.43 -9.44
CA GLY A 135 -26.10 -0.49 -9.26
C GLY A 135 -26.69 -1.90 -9.41
N LEU A 136 -25.88 -2.94 -9.21
CA LEU A 136 -26.30 -4.33 -9.41
C LEU A 136 -26.82 -4.93 -8.10
N SER A 137 -28.08 -5.35 -8.08
CA SER A 137 -28.64 -6.21 -7.03
C SER A 137 -27.85 -7.52 -6.96
N LEU A 138 -27.75 -8.10 -5.76
CA LEU A 138 -27.23 -9.46 -5.52
C LEU A 138 -27.89 -10.50 -6.44
N ASP A 139 -29.16 -10.28 -6.82
CA ASP A 139 -29.92 -11.16 -7.72
C ASP A 139 -29.43 -11.13 -9.19
N ALA A 140 -28.80 -10.03 -9.62
CA ALA A 140 -28.29 -9.86 -10.99
C ALA A 140 -26.97 -10.63 -11.24
N LEU A 141 -26.33 -11.16 -10.19
CA LEU A 141 -25.10 -11.95 -10.33
C LEU A 141 -25.35 -13.39 -10.76
N ASN A 142 -26.60 -13.86 -10.73
CA ASN A 142 -26.96 -15.22 -11.12
C ASN A 142 -27.39 -15.36 -12.59
N GLU A 143 -27.63 -14.26 -13.32
CA GLU A 143 -27.99 -14.32 -14.74
C GLU A 143 -27.08 -13.44 -15.62
N THR A 144 -26.51 -14.11 -16.61
CA THR A 144 -25.64 -13.61 -17.67
C THR A 144 -26.14 -12.33 -18.37
N SER A 145 -25.40 -11.22 -18.28
CA SER A 145 -24.95 -10.40 -19.44
C SER A 145 -24.18 -9.16 -18.99
N PHE A 146 -22.85 -9.21 -19.05
CA PHE A 146 -22.01 -8.02 -18.85
C PHE A 146 -21.97 -7.20 -20.15
N ASN A 147 -22.77 -6.14 -20.24
CA ASN A 147 -22.69 -5.15 -21.32
C ASN A 147 -21.35 -4.38 -21.26
N LYS A 148 -20.89 -3.92 -22.43
CA LYS A 148 -19.61 -3.18 -22.62
C LYS A 148 -19.47 -1.96 -21.71
N ASP A 149 -20.57 -1.35 -21.28
CA ASP A 149 -20.58 -0.14 -20.47
C ASP A 149 -20.10 -0.37 -19.02
N ASN A 150 -20.20 -1.60 -18.49
CA ASN A 150 -19.68 -1.95 -17.16
C ASN A 150 -18.15 -2.13 -17.11
N ILE A 151 -17.48 -2.21 -18.26
CA ILE A 151 -16.02 -2.33 -18.33
C ILE A 151 -15.37 -1.00 -17.94
N GLU A 152 -15.95 0.14 -18.34
CA GLU A 152 -15.44 1.48 -18.02
C GLU A 152 -15.40 1.73 -16.50
N SER A 153 -16.47 1.37 -15.78
CA SER A 153 -16.53 1.47 -14.30
C SER A 153 -15.51 0.53 -13.63
N SER A 154 -15.32 -0.67 -14.17
CA SER A 154 -14.31 -1.62 -13.66
C SER A 154 -12.86 -1.18 -13.88
N LYS A 155 -12.55 -0.33 -14.87
CA LYS A 155 -11.18 0.17 -15.12
C LYS A 155 -10.67 1.05 -13.97
N ASN A 156 -11.58 1.64 -13.18
CA ASN A 156 -11.25 2.55 -12.09
C ASN A 156 -11.16 1.85 -10.72
N LEU A 157 -11.26 0.51 -10.67
CA LEU A 157 -11.26 -0.26 -9.43
C LEU A 157 -10.05 0.00 -8.54
N PHE A 158 -8.91 0.39 -9.12
CA PHE A 158 -7.67 0.67 -8.39
C PHE A 158 -7.29 2.16 -8.40
N SER A 159 -8.14 3.02 -8.97
CA SER A 159 -7.86 4.45 -9.17
C SER A 159 -7.60 5.23 -7.87
N PHE A 160 -8.05 4.69 -6.74
CA PHE A 160 -7.86 5.27 -5.42
C PHE A 160 -6.49 4.99 -4.80
N PHE A 161 -5.66 4.13 -5.41
CA PHE A 161 -4.27 3.94 -5.00
C PHE A 161 -3.42 5.13 -5.46
N LYS A 162 -2.60 5.64 -4.54
CA LYS A 162 -1.69 6.77 -4.73
C LYS A 162 -0.41 6.54 -3.94
N ILE A 163 0.68 7.09 -4.44
CA ILE A 163 1.90 7.17 -3.67
C ILE A 163 1.83 8.42 -2.81
N CYS A 164 1.76 8.22 -1.49
CA CYS A 164 1.58 9.30 -0.52
C CYS A 164 2.86 9.48 0.30
N GLU A 165 3.13 10.71 0.71
CA GLU A 165 4.10 11.07 1.73
C GLU A 165 3.39 11.80 2.88
N TRP A 166 3.48 11.27 4.09
CA TRP A 166 3.14 11.98 5.32
C TRP A 166 4.43 12.46 5.99
N ARG A 167 4.46 13.74 6.39
CA ARG A 167 5.52 14.33 7.21
C ARG A 167 4.93 14.71 8.56
N LEU A 168 5.43 14.08 9.62
CA LEU A 168 4.88 14.14 10.97
C LEU A 168 5.86 14.90 11.86
N ASN A 169 5.55 16.14 12.22
CA ASN A 169 6.46 16.98 12.98
C ASN A 169 6.47 16.60 14.48
N MET A 170 7.59 16.04 14.94
CA MET A 170 7.77 15.56 16.30
C MET A 170 7.85 16.69 17.35
N ARG A 171 8.07 17.95 16.93
CA ARG A 171 8.07 19.11 17.82
C ARG A 171 6.71 19.83 17.86
N THR A 172 6.11 20.08 16.71
CA THR A 172 4.89 20.93 16.61
C THR A 172 3.58 20.15 16.58
N ASN A 173 3.62 18.83 16.39
CA ASN A 173 2.45 17.97 16.14
C ASN A 173 1.78 18.19 14.78
N GLU A 174 2.35 19.03 13.91
CA GLU A 174 1.82 19.27 12.56
C GLU A 174 1.97 18.01 11.69
N VAL A 175 0.96 17.76 10.85
CA VAL A 175 1.00 16.73 9.80
C VAL A 175 0.84 17.40 8.45
N LYS A 176 1.72 17.05 7.51
CA LYS A 176 1.57 17.37 6.09
C LYS A 176 1.45 16.09 5.30
N MET A 177 0.51 16.06 4.36
CA MET A 177 0.34 14.93 3.44
C MET A 177 0.39 15.47 2.01
N LYS A 178 1.08 14.74 1.13
CA LYS A 178 1.01 14.99 -0.31
C LYS A 178 1.03 13.70 -1.11
N ASN A 179 0.42 13.74 -2.30
CA ASN A 179 0.61 12.72 -3.32
C ASN A 179 1.92 13.01 -4.07
N LEU A 180 2.73 11.98 -4.31
CA LEU A 180 4.03 12.13 -4.99
C LEU A 180 3.92 11.94 -6.50
N THR A 181 2.94 11.19 -6.98
CA THR A 181 2.84 10.74 -8.39
C THR A 181 1.54 11.18 -9.03
N THR A 182 1.50 11.15 -10.36
CA THR A 182 0.32 11.53 -11.17
C THR A 182 -0.96 10.77 -10.78
N ASN A 183 -2.10 11.37 -11.09
CA ASN A 183 -3.41 10.74 -10.94
C ASN A 183 -3.81 9.81 -12.09
N ASP A 184 -2.96 9.68 -13.12
CA ASP A 184 -3.19 8.82 -14.27
C ASP A 184 -3.44 7.36 -13.89
N HIS A 185 -4.66 6.88 -14.17
CA HIS A 185 -5.11 5.53 -13.86
C HIS A 185 -4.37 4.43 -14.64
N ARG A 186 -3.53 4.79 -15.62
CA ARG A 186 -2.65 3.87 -16.33
C ARG A 186 -1.42 3.48 -15.51
N PHE A 187 -1.05 4.27 -14.50
CA PHE A 187 0.18 4.10 -13.73
C PHE A 187 -0.11 3.87 -12.25
N ILE A 188 -1.04 2.96 -11.96
CA ILE A 188 -1.35 2.58 -10.59
C ILE A 188 -0.27 1.61 -10.09
N MET A 189 0.26 1.86 -8.90
CA MET A 189 1.44 1.19 -8.38
C MET A 189 1.20 0.56 -7.01
N GLU A 190 1.79 -0.60 -6.79
CA GLU A 190 1.80 -1.31 -5.50
C GLU A 190 3.02 -2.24 -5.39
N PHE A 191 3.16 -2.94 -4.27
CA PHE A 191 4.26 -3.83 -3.92
C PHE A 191 5.61 -3.12 -4.05
N PRO A 192 5.87 -2.13 -3.18
CA PRO A 192 7.06 -1.34 -3.24
C PRO A 192 8.31 -2.07 -2.79
N MET A 193 9.42 -1.55 -3.28
CA MET A 193 10.76 -2.11 -3.17
C MET A 193 11.74 -0.95 -3.07
N ILE A 194 12.74 -1.06 -2.22
CA ILE A 194 13.88 -0.14 -2.16
C ILE A 194 15.18 -0.95 -2.03
N ASN A 195 16.32 -0.30 -2.17
CA ASN A 195 17.57 -0.88 -1.70
C ASN A 195 17.50 -1.07 -0.18
N GLU A 196 17.57 -2.31 0.29
CA GLU A 196 17.32 -2.67 1.70
C GLU A 196 18.32 -2.02 2.68
N HIS A 197 19.52 -1.63 2.21
CA HIS A 197 20.49 -0.87 3.00
C HIS A 197 19.95 0.51 3.44
N PHE A 198 18.86 0.99 2.84
CA PHE A 198 18.23 2.27 3.13
C PHE A 198 16.89 2.14 3.87
N ILE A 199 16.49 0.94 4.31
CA ILE A 199 15.31 0.78 5.18
C ILE A 199 15.52 1.60 6.45
N GLY A 200 14.55 2.46 6.78
CA GLY A 200 14.63 3.33 7.94
C GLY A 200 15.48 4.60 7.75
N LEU A 201 16.11 4.76 6.58
CA LEU A 201 16.97 5.88 6.21
C LEU A 201 16.38 6.63 5.02
N LYS A 202 16.74 7.91 4.86
CA LYS A 202 16.30 8.70 3.71
C LYS A 202 16.87 8.07 2.43
N ASN A 203 15.98 7.81 1.48
CA ASN A 203 16.28 7.14 0.22
C ASN A 203 15.83 8.00 -0.98
N LYS A 204 16.57 7.89 -2.08
CA LYS A 204 16.38 8.62 -3.34
C LYS A 204 15.52 7.85 -4.34
N PHE A 205 15.56 6.53 -4.30
CA PHE A 205 14.89 5.67 -5.27
C PHE A 205 13.91 4.70 -4.63
N GLY A 206 12.82 4.44 -5.35
CA GLY A 206 11.89 3.37 -5.03
C GLY A 206 11.41 2.67 -6.29
N TYR A 207 11.00 1.43 -6.17
CA TYR A 207 10.51 0.62 -7.27
C TYR A 207 9.17 0.02 -6.88
N LEU A 208 8.26 -0.09 -7.85
CA LEU A 208 6.93 -0.62 -7.61
C LEU A 208 6.49 -1.45 -8.81
N GLN A 209 5.55 -2.36 -8.58
CA GLN A 209 4.86 -3.08 -9.64
C GLN A 209 3.66 -2.27 -10.13
N LEU A 210 3.48 -2.19 -11.45
CA LEU A 210 2.37 -1.48 -12.09
C LEU A 210 1.16 -2.40 -12.25
N ILE A 211 0.03 -2.02 -11.66
CA ILE A 211 -1.24 -2.73 -11.83
C ILE A 211 -1.73 -2.55 -13.28
N ASP A 212 -1.92 -3.66 -13.98
CA ASP A 212 -2.66 -3.69 -15.24
C ASP A 212 -4.16 -3.70 -14.90
N SER A 213 -4.75 -2.51 -14.85
CA SER A 213 -6.17 -2.34 -14.47
C SER A 213 -7.12 -3.12 -15.36
N GLU A 214 -6.88 -3.15 -16.68
CA GLU A 214 -7.76 -3.86 -17.62
C GLU A 214 -7.70 -5.37 -17.41
N ALA A 215 -6.48 -5.94 -17.31
CA ALA A 215 -6.30 -7.35 -17.09
C ALA A 215 -6.79 -7.78 -15.71
N SER A 216 -6.56 -6.95 -14.69
CA SER A 216 -7.04 -7.16 -13.32
C SER A 216 -8.56 -7.19 -13.29
N SER A 217 -9.24 -6.18 -13.82
CA SER A 217 -10.70 -6.09 -13.79
C SER A 217 -11.37 -7.24 -14.54
N LYS A 218 -10.83 -7.65 -15.70
CA LYS A 218 -11.30 -8.86 -16.40
C LYS A 218 -11.11 -10.13 -15.59
N TYR A 219 -10.01 -10.23 -14.83
CA TYR A 219 -9.73 -11.39 -13.99
C TYR A 219 -10.66 -11.45 -12.78
N PHE A 220 -10.89 -10.31 -12.10
CA PHE A 220 -11.83 -10.18 -10.99
C PHE A 220 -13.28 -10.46 -11.38
N ALA A 221 -13.69 -10.08 -12.60
CA ALA A 221 -15.02 -10.36 -13.13
C ALA A 221 -15.24 -11.86 -13.43
N LYS A 222 -14.19 -12.57 -13.86
CA LYS A 222 -14.29 -13.99 -14.23
C LYS A 222 -14.09 -14.95 -13.08
N ASN A 223 -13.37 -14.54 -12.03
CA ASN A 223 -13.04 -15.40 -10.90
C ASN A 223 -13.70 -14.89 -9.63
N LEU A 224 -14.91 -15.41 -9.38
CA LEU A 224 -15.66 -15.16 -8.15
C LEU A 224 -14.96 -15.75 -6.90
N SER A 225 -14.03 -16.69 -7.08
CA SER A 225 -13.30 -17.41 -6.02
C SER A 225 -12.06 -16.70 -5.46
N GLY A 226 -11.78 -15.45 -5.88
CA GLY A 226 -10.68 -14.65 -5.33
C GLY A 226 -9.41 -14.69 -6.19
N GLY A 227 -9.02 -13.52 -6.66
CA GLY A 227 -7.83 -13.31 -7.46
C GLY A 227 -7.15 -12.01 -7.05
N PHE A 228 -5.82 -11.94 -7.11
CA PHE A 228 -5.09 -10.69 -6.88
C PHE A 228 -4.99 -9.87 -8.17
N ALA A 229 -4.66 -8.58 -8.03
CA ALA A 229 -4.36 -7.71 -9.17
C ALA A 229 -3.23 -8.31 -10.03
N LYS A 230 -3.28 -8.03 -11.33
CA LYS A 230 -2.24 -8.40 -12.30
C LYS A 230 -1.30 -7.23 -12.48
N PHE A 231 0.00 -7.52 -12.54
CA PHE A 231 1.04 -6.51 -12.62
C PHE A 231 1.72 -6.52 -13.99
N GLY A 232 1.44 -5.53 -14.83
CA GLY A 232 1.87 -5.48 -16.24
C GLY A 232 3.17 -4.72 -16.50
N GLY A 233 3.86 -4.28 -15.45
CA GLY A 233 5.12 -3.56 -15.59
C GLY A 233 5.76 -3.22 -14.25
N LEU A 234 6.84 -2.45 -14.31
CA LEU A 234 7.57 -1.91 -13.17
C LEU A 234 7.67 -0.39 -13.29
N ALA A 235 7.72 0.29 -12.15
CA ALA A 235 7.98 1.73 -12.07
C ALA A 235 9.21 1.99 -11.19
N LYS A 236 9.98 3.01 -11.55
CA LYS A 236 11.08 3.56 -10.75
C LYS A 236 10.74 5.00 -10.40
N LEU A 237 10.74 5.30 -9.10
CA LEU A 237 10.44 6.60 -8.53
C LEU A 237 11.75 7.29 -8.16
N HIS A 238 11.90 8.55 -8.56
CA HIS A 238 13.05 9.39 -8.24
C HIS A 238 12.61 10.46 -7.22
N PHE A 239 12.73 10.19 -5.92
CA PHE A 239 12.17 11.04 -4.86
C PHE A 239 12.78 12.45 -4.77
N GLU A 240 13.96 12.67 -5.35
CA GLU A 240 14.65 13.96 -5.36
C GLU A 240 14.56 14.69 -6.71
N GLU A 241 14.06 14.02 -7.76
CA GLU A 241 13.87 14.62 -9.09
C GLU A 241 12.40 14.95 -9.33
N ARG A 242 12.13 16.08 -9.98
CA ARG A 242 10.77 16.49 -10.34
C ARG A 242 10.45 16.16 -11.79
N GLN A 243 9.19 15.85 -12.05
CA GLN A 243 8.72 15.64 -13.40
C GLN A 243 8.77 16.96 -14.17
N VAL A 244 9.48 16.99 -15.29
CA VAL A 244 9.56 18.16 -16.16
C VAL A 244 8.48 18.04 -17.23
N GLU A 245 7.33 18.69 -17.04
CA GLU A 245 6.34 18.85 -18.10
C GLU A 245 6.36 20.28 -18.67
N ASN A 246 6.19 20.37 -20.00
CA ASN A 246 6.17 21.63 -20.74
C ASN A 246 4.76 22.30 -20.77
N SER A 247 3.83 21.89 -19.91
CA SER A 247 2.44 22.37 -19.88
C SER A 247 2.30 23.53 -18.89
N LYS A 248 1.91 24.71 -19.39
CA LYS A 248 1.87 25.98 -18.63
C LYS A 248 0.67 26.17 -17.69
N ASP A 249 -0.19 25.17 -17.52
CA ASP A 249 -1.55 25.42 -17.01
C ASP A 249 -1.97 24.66 -15.73
N ASN A 250 -1.15 23.79 -15.14
CA ASN A 250 -1.52 23.04 -13.93
C ASN A 250 -0.44 23.04 -12.83
N LYS A 251 -0.56 23.95 -11.86
CA LYS A 251 0.35 24.06 -10.70
C LYS A 251 0.45 22.80 -9.82
N GLU A 252 -0.56 21.93 -9.83
CA GLU A 252 -0.54 20.68 -9.04
C GLU A 252 0.37 19.60 -9.65
N GLU A 253 0.62 19.64 -10.96
CA GLU A 253 1.49 18.68 -11.65
C GLU A 253 2.98 19.06 -11.51
N GLU A 254 3.29 20.31 -11.15
CA GLU A 254 4.67 20.84 -11.05
C GLU A 254 5.48 20.27 -9.86
N ASP A 255 4.86 19.76 -8.79
CA ASP A 255 5.58 19.16 -7.62
C ASP A 255 5.64 17.63 -7.65
N LEU A 256 5.23 16.99 -8.73
CA LEU A 256 5.29 15.52 -8.86
C LEU A 256 6.74 15.05 -9.01
N ILE A 257 7.03 13.88 -8.45
CA ILE A 257 8.35 13.26 -8.64
C ILE A 257 8.47 12.65 -10.03
N LYS A 258 9.69 12.57 -10.55
CA LYS A 258 9.96 11.85 -11.79
C LYS A 258 9.71 10.34 -11.57
N VAL A 259 8.99 9.74 -12.52
CA VAL A 259 8.72 8.29 -12.54
C VAL A 259 9.07 7.72 -13.92
N GLU A 260 9.90 6.68 -13.93
CA GLU A 260 10.23 5.90 -15.12
C GLU A 260 9.41 4.60 -15.13
N HIS A 261 8.85 4.23 -16.28
CA HIS A 261 7.97 3.07 -16.40
C HIS A 261 8.56 2.06 -17.38
N HIS A 262 8.58 0.79 -16.98
CA HIS A 262 8.93 -0.35 -17.82
C HIS A 262 7.70 -1.25 -18.00
N ILE A 263 7.00 -1.09 -19.13
CA ILE A 263 5.80 -1.86 -19.45
C ILE A 263 6.20 -3.18 -20.11
N PHE A 264 5.68 -4.29 -19.59
CA PHE A 264 5.96 -5.61 -20.15
C PHE A 264 5.23 -5.84 -21.48
N PRO A 265 5.66 -6.83 -22.28
CA PRO A 265 4.92 -7.25 -23.46
C PRO A 265 3.50 -7.68 -23.11
N LYS A 266 2.55 -7.49 -24.04
CA LYS A 266 1.14 -7.83 -23.85
C LYS A 266 0.93 -9.25 -23.28
N ASN A 267 0.01 -9.36 -22.32
CA ASN A 267 -0.31 -10.58 -21.56
C ASN A 267 0.84 -11.13 -20.70
N THR A 268 1.89 -10.34 -20.46
CA THR A 268 2.96 -10.69 -19.54
C THR A 268 2.73 -9.98 -18.23
N PHE A 269 2.75 -10.73 -17.13
CA PHE A 269 2.55 -10.19 -15.80
C PHE A 269 3.68 -10.65 -14.89
N CYS A 270 4.04 -9.83 -13.91
CA CYS A 270 4.96 -10.23 -12.86
C CYS A 270 4.25 -10.61 -11.57
N SER A 271 4.98 -11.38 -10.76
CA SER A 271 4.69 -11.64 -9.36
C SER A 271 6.01 -11.72 -8.60
N GLY A 272 6.05 -11.17 -7.38
CA GLY A 272 7.26 -11.14 -6.57
C GLY A 272 8.41 -10.40 -7.26
N ALA A 273 8.61 -9.14 -6.90
CA ALA A 273 9.77 -8.37 -7.36
C ALA A 273 10.65 -8.04 -6.15
N THR A 274 11.97 -8.02 -6.33
CA THR A 274 12.93 -7.53 -5.33
C THR A 274 14.05 -6.70 -5.97
N PHE A 275 14.60 -5.74 -5.22
CA PHE A 275 15.84 -5.04 -5.59
C PHE A 275 17.04 -5.83 -5.07
N VAL A 276 18.03 -6.04 -5.92
CA VAL A 276 19.27 -6.75 -5.60
C VAL A 276 20.43 -5.76 -5.72
N PRO A 277 21.01 -5.30 -4.61
CA PRO A 277 22.15 -4.40 -4.66
C PRO A 277 23.36 -5.11 -5.28
N LYS A 278 24.11 -4.40 -6.10
CA LYS A 278 25.42 -4.85 -6.58
C LYS A 278 26.41 -4.85 -5.44
N LEU A 279 27.24 -5.90 -5.32
CA LEU A 279 28.19 -6.07 -4.20
C LEU A 279 29.13 -4.87 -4.04
N ASP A 280 29.66 -4.37 -5.15
CA ASP A 280 30.54 -3.18 -5.19
C ASP A 280 29.81 -1.95 -5.74
N GLY A 281 28.50 -1.85 -5.50
CA GLY A 281 27.71 -0.67 -5.83
C GLY A 281 28.19 0.56 -5.05
N VAL A 282 28.28 1.70 -5.72
CA VAL A 282 28.71 2.98 -5.14
C VAL A 282 27.54 3.95 -4.98
N ASP A 283 26.40 3.69 -5.62
CA ASP A 283 25.16 4.46 -5.49
C ASP A 283 23.98 3.60 -5.00
N GLU A 284 22.93 4.25 -4.50
CA GLU A 284 21.72 3.62 -3.96
C GLU A 284 21.00 2.73 -5.00
N ASP A 285 21.03 3.13 -6.27
CA ASP A 285 20.40 2.46 -7.42
C ASP A 285 21.32 1.46 -8.13
N ASP A 286 22.54 1.24 -7.63
CA ASP A 286 23.46 0.26 -8.23
C ASP A 286 23.01 -1.17 -7.93
N GLY A 287 22.24 -1.74 -8.85
CA GLY A 287 21.72 -3.09 -8.70
C GLY A 287 20.81 -3.52 -9.83
N TRP A 288 19.93 -4.46 -9.50
CA TRP A 288 18.96 -5.02 -10.43
C TRP A 288 17.59 -5.14 -9.77
N ILE A 289 16.53 -4.98 -10.57
CA ILE A 289 15.21 -5.47 -10.20
C ILE A 289 15.05 -6.87 -10.77
N VAL A 290 14.76 -7.83 -9.90
CA VAL A 290 14.50 -9.21 -10.27
C VAL A 290 13.04 -9.52 -9.96
N ALA A 291 12.30 -10.02 -10.95
CA ALA A 291 10.91 -10.42 -10.80
C ALA A 291 10.61 -11.68 -11.62
N PHE A 292 9.69 -12.52 -11.14
CA PHE A 292 9.16 -13.61 -11.96
C PHE A 292 8.10 -13.06 -12.91
N THR A 293 8.24 -13.36 -14.20
CA THR A 293 7.26 -12.98 -15.23
C THR A 293 6.68 -14.20 -15.90
N HIS A 294 5.36 -14.21 -16.13
CA HIS A 294 4.68 -15.23 -16.91
C HIS A 294 3.85 -14.59 -18.03
N ASN A 295 3.78 -15.26 -19.18
CA ASN A 295 2.95 -14.81 -20.29
C ASN A 295 1.72 -15.73 -20.45
N GLU A 296 0.53 -15.19 -20.23
CA GLU A 296 -0.72 -15.96 -20.23
C GLU A 296 -1.24 -16.35 -21.62
N LYS A 297 -0.62 -15.85 -22.71
CA LYS A 297 -0.97 -16.29 -24.06
C LYS A 297 -0.50 -17.73 -24.31
N TYR A 298 0.64 -18.11 -23.72
CA TYR A 298 1.20 -19.44 -23.84
C TYR A 298 0.68 -20.29 -22.67
N LYS A 299 -0.54 -20.82 -22.79
CA LYS A 299 -0.96 -21.91 -21.91
C LYS A 299 0.06 -23.04 -22.07
N SER A 300 0.65 -23.51 -20.97
CA SER A 300 1.52 -24.67 -21.03
C SER A 300 0.74 -25.83 -21.64
N ILE A 301 1.25 -26.37 -22.73
CA ILE A 301 0.83 -27.67 -23.23
C ILE A 301 1.49 -28.69 -22.30
N THR A 302 0.94 -28.84 -21.10
CA THR A 302 1.23 -29.99 -20.25
C THR A 302 0.08 -30.97 -20.44
N LYS A 303 0.39 -32.03 -21.20
CA LYS A 303 -0.42 -33.24 -21.37
C LYS A 303 -0.67 -33.93 -20.04
#